data_AF-A0A077AV24-F1
#
_entry.id   AF-A0A077AV24-F1
#
_cell.length_a   1.000
_cell.length_b   1.000
_cell.length_c   1.000
_cell.angle_alpha   90.00
_cell.angle_beta   90.00
_cell.angle_gamma   90.00
#
_symmetry.space_group_name_H-M   'P 1'
#
loop_
_entity.id
_entity.type
_entity.pdbx_description
1 polymer ?
#
loop_
_entity_poly.entity_id
_entity_poly.type
_entity_poly.pdbx_seq_one_letter_code
_entity_poly.pdbx_strand_id
1 'polypeptide(L)' 'MARESGQFKGRRLITGDRTSVRCVLYMATMIDLQYNPPIKVFYHNLKTKGKPTKVAITASIKK' A
#
# COMPACT_ATOMS: atom_id res chain seq x y z
N MET A 1 -4.01 -10.69 -11.53
CA MET A 1 -3.51 -11.44 -12.70
C MET A 1 -3.06 -10.42 -13.73
N ALA A 2 -1.80 -10.48 -14.15
CA ALA A 2 -1.24 -9.52 -15.09
C ALA A 2 -1.74 -9.85 -16.50
N ARG A 3 -2.53 -8.95 -17.11
CA ARG A 3 -3.09 -9.12 -18.45
C ARG A 3 -2.11 -8.55 -19.50
N GLU A 4 -0.92 -9.14 -19.58
CA GLU A 4 0.15 -8.62 -20.45
C GLU A 4 0.18 -9.25 -21.85
N SER A 5 -0.64 -10.27 -22.10
CA SER A 5 -0.69 -10.99 -23.38
C SER A 5 -1.38 -10.23 -24.53
N GLY A 6 -1.69 -8.94 -24.37
CA GLY A 6 -2.39 -8.14 -25.39
C GLY A 6 -2.04 -6.65 -25.34
N GLN A 7 -2.66 -5.84 -26.21
CA GLN A 7 -2.40 -4.39 -26.30
C GLN A 7 -2.90 -3.59 -25.09
N PHE A 8 -3.63 -4.22 -24.16
CA PHE A 8 -4.17 -3.57 -22.97
C PHE A 8 -3.08 -3.22 -21.96
N LYS A 9 -2.73 -1.93 -21.87
CA LYS A 9 -1.85 -1.37 -20.83
C LYS A 9 -2.66 -0.77 -19.67
N GLY A 10 -3.31 -1.63 -18.89
CA GLY A 10 -4.04 -1.23 -17.68
C GLY A 10 -3.17 -1.18 -16.41
N ARG A 11 -3.79 -0.83 -15.28
CA ARG A 11 -3.12 -0.94 -13.97
C ARG A 11 -2.89 -2.41 -13.61
N ARG A 12 -1.67 -2.73 -13.16
CA ARG A 12 -1.34 -4.06 -12.64
C ARG A 12 -2.10 -4.31 -11.33
N LEU A 13 -2.78 -5.46 -11.27
CA LEU A 13 -3.56 -5.88 -10.12
C LEU A 13 -3.02 -7.22 -9.60
N ILE A 14 -2.70 -7.25 -8.31
CA ILE A 14 -2.38 -8.49 -7.59
C ILE A 14 -3.69 -9.18 -7.19
N THR A 15 -3.76 -10.49 -7.39
CA THR A 15 -4.92 -11.34 -7.08
C THR A 15 -4.39 -12.64 -6.49
N GLY A 16 -4.94 -13.09 -5.36
CA GLY A 16 -4.46 -14.27 -4.64
C GLY A 16 -3.13 -14.02 -3.91
N ASP A 17 -3.21 -13.89 -2.58
CA ASP A 17 -2.09 -13.81 -1.63
C ASP A 17 -2.65 -14.05 -0.20
N ARG A 18 -1.83 -13.93 0.84
CA ARG A 18 -2.19 -13.90 2.27
C ARG A 18 -3.05 -12.67 2.61
N THR A 19 -4.29 -12.67 2.13
CA THR A 19 -5.28 -11.59 2.33
C THR A 19 -5.50 -11.31 3.82
N SER A 20 -5.61 -12.35 4.64
CA SER A 20 -5.76 -12.25 6.10
C SER A 20 -4.60 -11.46 6.72
N VAL A 21 -3.35 -11.86 6.44
CA VAL A 21 -2.14 -11.20 6.94
C VAL A 21 -2.09 -9.73 6.50
N ARG A 22 -2.38 -9.47 5.22
CA ARG A 22 -2.41 -8.11 4.70
C ARG A 22 -3.49 -7.25 5.35
N CYS A 23 -4.67 -7.79 5.65
CA CYS A 23 -5.71 -7.07 6.37
C CYS A 23 -5.25 -6.70 7.78
N VAL A 24 -4.65 -7.64 8.52
CA VAL A 24 -4.13 -7.37 9.87
C VAL A 24 -3.05 -6.30 9.85
N LEU A 25 -2.06 -6.42 8.94
CA LEU A 25 -0.99 -5.43 8.80
C LEU A 25 -1.52 -4.05 8.35
N TYR A 26 -2.56 -4.03 7.50
CA TYR A 26 -3.21 -2.79 7.10
C TYR A 26 -3.88 -2.09 8.30
N MET A 27 -4.59 -2.85 9.15
CA MET A 27 -5.21 -2.28 10.35
C MET A 27 -4.16 -1.81 11.36
N ALA A 28 -3.10 -2.59 11.58
CA ALA A 28 -1.99 -2.22 12.46
C ALA A 28 -1.32 -0.92 12.00
N THR A 29 -1.01 -0.80 10.71
CA THR A 29 -0.41 0.42 10.15
C THR A 29 -1.31 1.64 10.23
N MET A 30 -2.63 1.50 10.21
CA MET A 30 -3.54 2.64 10.43
C MET A 30 -3.40 3.24 11.85
N ILE A 31 -3.12 2.40 12.85
CA ILE A 31 -2.85 2.85 14.22
C ILE A 31 -1.44 3.46 14.28
N ASP A 32 -0.47 2.77 13.69
CA ASP A 32 0.93 3.20 13.64
C ASP A 32 1.09 4.60 13.01
N LEU A 33 0.31 4.90 11.97
CA LEU A 33 0.29 6.24 11.35
C LEU A 33 -0.17 7.37 12.28
N GLN A 34 -0.91 7.05 13.33
CA GLN A 34 -1.40 8.02 14.30
C GLN A 34 -0.39 8.26 15.41
N TYR A 35 0.22 7.19 15.92
CA TYR A 35 1.08 7.24 17.12
C TYR A 35 2.57 7.24 16.82
N ASN A 36 3.00 6.78 15.64
CA ASN A 36 4.40 6.60 15.30
C ASN A 36 4.90 7.65 14.29
N PRO A 37 5.61 8.70 14.76
CA PRO A 37 6.05 9.81 13.91
C PRO A 37 6.92 9.41 12.69
N PRO A 38 7.90 8.48 12.74
CA PRO A 38 8.69 8.11 11.56
C PRO A 38 7.85 7.50 10.43
N ILE A 39 6.86 6.67 10.77
CA ILE A 39 6.00 6.02 9.78
C ILE A 39 5.02 7.03 9.18
N LYS A 40 4.52 7.96 10.00
CA LYS A 40 3.73 9.10 9.55
C LYS A 40 4.49 9.96 8.55
N VAL A 41 5.76 10.29 8.82
CA VAL A 41 6.61 11.05 7.88
C VAL A 41 6.79 10.29 6.57
N PHE A 42 7.06 8.98 6.63
CA PHE A 42 7.18 8.16 5.41
C PHE A 42 5.88 8.15 4.58
N TYR A 43 4.73 8.00 5.23
CA TYR A 43 3.42 8.07 4.58
C TYR A 43 3.15 9.43 3.94
N HIS A 44 3.42 10.53 4.66
CA HIS A 44 3.29 11.89 4.11
C HIS A 44 4.19 12.09 2.90
N ASN A 45 5.44 11.63 2.94
CA ASN A 45 6.36 11.70 1.80
C ASN A 45 5.86 10.92 0.58
N LEU A 46 5.10 9.84 0.77
CA LEU A 46 4.47 9.14 -0.35
C LEU A 46 3.24 9.89 -0.87
N LYS A 47 2.46 10.51 0.02
CA LYS A 47 1.29 11.30 -0.36
C LYS A 47 1.68 12.58 -1.11
N THR A 48 2.74 13.26 -0.70
CA THR A 48 3.27 14.44 -1.42
C THR A 48 3.77 14.07 -2.83
N LYS A 49 4.29 12.84 -3.01
CA LYS A 49 4.65 12.26 -4.33
C LYS A 49 3.43 11.83 -5.16
N GLY A 50 2.21 12.17 -4.75
CA GLY A 50 0.97 11.84 -5.47
C GLY A 50 0.59 10.36 -5.42
N LYS A 51 1.14 9.56 -4.49
CA LYS A 51 0.77 8.14 -4.39
C LYS A 51 -0.64 8.01 -3.81
N PRO A 52 -1.47 7.08 -4.34
CA PRO A 52 -2.78 6.80 -3.78
C PRO A 52 -2.68 6.36 -2.31
N THR A 53 -3.66 6.73 -1.49
CA THR A 53 -3.68 6.43 -0.05
C THR A 53 -3.45 4.95 0.24
N LYS A 54 -4.14 4.06 -0.48
CA LYS A 54 -3.99 2.62 -0.30
C LYS A 54 -2.56 2.13 -0.57
N VAL A 55 -1.90 2.70 -1.58
CA VAL A 55 -0.51 2.35 -1.93
C VAL A 55 0.45 2.88 -0.88
N ALA A 56 0.21 4.09 -0.37
CA ALA A 56 1.03 4.68 0.68
C ALA A 56 0.96 3.88 1.99
N ILE A 57 -0.23 3.46 2.41
CA ILE A 57 -0.40 2.58 3.60
C ILE A 57 0.29 1.24 3.36
N THR A 58 0.05 0.61 2.20
CA THR A 58 0.67 -0.70 1.88
C THR A 58 2.20 -0.63 1.84
N ALA A 59 2.78 0.48 1.40
CA ALA A 59 4.22 0.68 1.43
C ALA A 59 4.75 0.91 2.86
N SER A 60 3.94 1.52 3.73
CA SER A 60 4.28 1.80 5.13
C SER A 60 4.33 0.53 5.98
N ILE A 61 3.63 -0.55 5.59
CA ILE A 61 3.74 -1.88 6.22
C ILE A 61 5.18 -2.42 6.18
N LYS A 62 5.97 -2.03 5.17
CA LYS A 62 7.34 -2.54 4.96
C LYS A 62 8.41 -1.59 5.54
N LYS A 63 8.05 -0.74 6.49
CA LYS A 63 8.92 0.33 7.00
C LYS A 63 9.34 0.09 8.44
#